data_AF-X0Y6H7-F1
#
_entry.id   AF-X0Y6H7-F1
#
_cell.length_a   1.000
_cell.length_b   1.000
_cell.length_c   1.000
_cell.angle_alpha   90.00
_cell.angle_beta   90.00
_cell.angle_gamma   90.00
#
_symmetry.space_group_name_H-M   'P 1'
#
loop_
_entity.id
_entity.type
_entity.pdbx_description
1 polymer ?
#
loop_
_entity_poly.entity_id
_entity_poly.type
_entity_poly.pdbx_seq_one_letter_code
_entity_poly.pdbx_strand_id
1 'polypeptide(L)'
;MSAVIFVGCGDSGPKRYPVTGEVTWEGQPLPDGDILFTPVDGGVPDAGKVIDGKFEMQAVAGPKNVSIFATRETGEVDATMGVAPRESYLPVRYNDATKLTADVDPAAENQFVFPLTSEP
;
A
#
# COMPACT_ATOMS: atom_id res chain seq x y z
N MET A 1 25.68 -37.73 -1.72
CA MET A 1 24.45 -37.03 -2.14
C MET A 1 23.90 -36.29 -0.93
N SER A 2 24.17 -34.99 -0.83
CA SER A 2 23.56 -34.15 0.20
C SER A 2 22.16 -33.78 -0.26
N ALA A 3 21.15 -34.45 0.30
CA ALA A 3 19.76 -34.04 0.16
C ALA A 3 19.53 -32.82 1.06
N VAL A 4 19.55 -31.63 0.45
CA VAL A 4 19.08 -30.41 1.10
C VAL A 4 17.56 -30.45 1.02
N ILE A 5 16.92 -30.93 2.09
CA ILE A 5 15.49 -30.83 2.27
C ILE A 5 15.22 -29.37 2.67
N PHE A 6 14.89 -28.53 1.70
CA PHE A 6 14.18 -27.27 1.98
C PHE A 6 12.77 -27.65 2.47
N VAL A 7 12.64 -27.95 3.76
CA VAL A 7 11.35 -27.78 4.44
C VAL A 7 11.18 -26.27 4.57
N GLY A 8 10.58 -25.66 3.54
CA GLY A 8 9.98 -24.34 3.70
C GLY A 8 9.00 -24.41 4.88
N CYS A 9 9.20 -23.55 5.87
CA CYS A 9 8.23 -23.32 6.93
C CYS A 9 6.85 -23.10 6.31
N GLY A 10 5.86 -23.78 6.86
CA GLY A 10 4.57 -23.98 6.22
C GLY A 10 3.78 -22.70 5.97
N ASP A 11 3.08 -22.69 4.83
CA ASP A 11 1.92 -21.89 4.48
C ASP A 11 0.75 -22.06 5.49
N SER A 12 0.93 -21.69 6.76
CA SER A 12 -0.14 -21.73 7.76
C SER A 12 -0.94 -20.42 7.87
N GLY A 13 -0.71 -19.48 6.94
CA GLY A 13 -1.44 -18.22 6.85
C GLY A 13 -2.73 -18.33 6.03
N PRO A 14 -3.67 -17.38 6.17
CA PRO A 14 -4.82 -17.28 5.27
C PRO A 14 -4.37 -17.19 3.82
N LYS A 15 -5.13 -17.80 2.91
CA LYS A 15 -4.84 -17.72 1.48
C LYS A 15 -4.83 -16.25 1.02
N ARG A 16 -3.76 -15.86 0.31
CA ARG A 16 -3.56 -14.52 -0.22
C ARG A 16 -3.71 -14.52 -1.74
N TYR A 17 -4.07 -13.37 -2.29
CA TYR A 17 -4.35 -13.16 -3.70
C TYR A 17 -3.51 -11.98 -4.20
N PRO A 18 -3.03 -12.04 -5.46
CA PRO A 18 -2.34 -10.92 -6.07
C PRO A 18 -3.30 -9.73 -6.18
N VAL A 19 -2.78 -8.56 -5.85
CA VAL A 19 -3.46 -7.27 -5.99
C VAL A 19 -2.52 -6.33 -6.70
N THR A 20 -3.04 -5.65 -7.72
CA THR A 20 -2.31 -4.61 -8.44
C THR A 20 -3.14 -3.33 -8.47
N GLY A 21 -2.49 -2.23 -8.80
CA GLY A 21 -3.26 -1.03 -9.07
C GLY A 21 -2.44 0.21 -9.34
N GLU A 22 -3.18 1.28 -9.53
CA GLU A 22 -2.65 2.60 -9.83
C GLU A 22 -3.11 3.62 -8.79
N VAL A 23 -2.21 4.54 -8.43
CA VAL A 23 -2.46 5.66 -7.53
C VAL A 23 -1.96 6.93 -8.21
N THR A 24 -2.84 7.92 -8.30
CA THR A 24 -2.48 9.23 -8.86
C THR A 24 -2.71 10.32 -7.83
N TRP A 25 -1.86 11.33 -7.80
CA TRP A 25 -2.03 12.57 -7.03
C TRP A 25 -2.14 13.75 -7.99
N GLU A 26 -3.25 14.49 -7.92
CA GLU A 26 -3.50 15.66 -8.79
C GLU A 26 -3.37 15.31 -10.29
N GLY A 27 -3.87 14.12 -10.66
CA GLY A 27 -3.83 13.60 -12.03
C GLY A 27 -2.45 13.11 -12.51
N GLN A 28 -1.42 13.15 -11.66
CA GLN A 28 -0.08 12.60 -11.96
C GLN A 28 0.15 11.30 -11.20
N PRO A 29 0.94 10.35 -11.71
CA PRO A 29 1.34 9.16 -10.96
C PRO A 29 1.97 9.54 -9.62
N LEU A 30 1.54 8.90 -8.52
CA LEU A 30 2.10 9.14 -7.19
C LEU A 30 3.57 8.67 -7.16
N PRO A 31 4.57 9.54 -6.98
CA PRO A 31 5.98 9.16 -7.18
C PRO A 31 6.46 8.06 -6.22
N ASP A 32 6.15 8.22 -4.93
CA ASP A 32 6.49 7.29 -3.86
C ASP A 32 5.41 7.34 -2.79
N GLY A 33 5.05 6.16 -2.27
CA GLY A 33 4.10 6.04 -1.18
C GLY A 33 3.96 4.63 -0.63
N ASP A 34 3.16 4.51 0.41
CA ASP A 34 2.75 3.27 1.04
C ASP A 34 1.24 3.09 0.91
N ILE A 35 0.80 1.88 0.63
CA ILE A 35 -0.61 1.50 0.57
C ILE A 35 -0.88 0.34 1.51
N LEU A 36 -1.91 0.48 2.34
CA LEU A 36 -2.33 -0.52 3.32
C LEU A 36 -3.77 -0.95 3.05
N PHE A 37 -4.01 -2.25 2.98
CA PHE A 37 -5.33 -2.86 2.90
C PHE A 37 -5.66 -3.49 4.25
N THR A 38 -6.50 -2.82 5.03
CA THR A 38 -6.92 -3.28 6.36
C THR A 38 -8.25 -4.02 6.26
N PRO A 39 -8.36 -5.29 6.67
CA PRO A 39 -9.63 -6.02 6.70
C PRO A 39 -10.69 -5.30 7.55
N VAL A 40 -11.91 -5.14 7.01
CA VAL A 40 -13.01 -4.44 7.71
C VAL A 40 -13.50 -5.21 8.94
N ASP A 41 -13.37 -6.53 8.93
CA ASP A 41 -13.69 -7.45 10.03
C ASP A 41 -12.59 -7.56 11.09
N GLY A 42 -11.50 -6.80 10.93
CA GLY A 42 -10.33 -6.83 11.80
C GLY A 42 -9.28 -7.84 11.34
N GLY A 43 -8.03 -7.60 11.70
CA GLY A 43 -6.90 -8.42 11.27
C GLY A 43 -5.64 -7.61 11.06
N VAL A 44 -4.60 -8.27 10.56
CA VAL A 44 -3.34 -7.62 10.20
C VAL A 44 -3.50 -6.97 8.83
N PRO A 45 -3.16 -5.68 8.66
CA PRO A 45 -3.16 -5.04 7.35
C PRO A 45 -2.14 -5.67 6.41
N ASP A 46 -2.52 -5.80 5.14
CA ASP A 46 -1.61 -6.13 4.05
C ASP A 46 -1.00 -4.82 3.52
N ALA A 47 0.32 -4.75 3.37
CA ALA A 47 1.03 -3.53 2.96
C ALA A 47 1.73 -3.71 1.60
N GLY A 48 1.74 -2.62 0.82
CA GLY A 48 2.43 -2.53 -0.46
C GLY A 48 3.11 -1.17 -0.62
N LYS A 49 4.10 -1.11 -1.52
CA LYS A 49 4.74 0.13 -1.95
C LYS A 49 4.08 0.64 -3.21
N VAL A 50 3.88 1.95 -3.27
CA VAL A 50 3.51 2.66 -4.49
C VAL A 50 4.77 3.32 -5.05
N ILE A 51 5.13 3.00 -6.29
CA ILE A 51 6.28 3.56 -7.00
C ILE A 51 5.81 3.98 -8.38
N ASP A 52 6.04 5.23 -8.75
CA ASP A 52 5.59 5.81 -10.03
C ASP A 52 4.11 5.51 -10.32
N GLY A 53 3.30 5.67 -9.29
CA GLY A 53 1.86 5.49 -9.29
C GLY A 53 1.39 4.04 -9.38
N LYS A 54 2.27 3.05 -9.25
CA LYS A 54 1.89 1.63 -9.34
C LYS A 54 2.20 0.88 -8.06
N PHE A 55 1.35 -0.08 -7.72
CA PHE A 55 1.61 -1.03 -6.63
C PHE A 55 1.26 -2.45 -7.05
N GLU A 56 2.00 -3.39 -6.47
CA GLU A 56 1.76 -4.82 -6.56
C GLU A 56 2.02 -5.45 -5.19
N MET A 57 1.06 -6.22 -4.68
CA MET A 57 1.17 -6.86 -3.38
C MET A 57 0.30 -8.12 -3.31
N GLN A 58 0.38 -8.83 -2.18
CA GLN A 58 -0.52 -9.94 -1.85
C GLN A 58 -1.45 -9.50 -0.74
N ALA A 59 -2.74 -9.82 -0.83
CA ALA A 59 -3.72 -9.50 0.21
C ALA A 59 -4.68 -10.67 0.45
N VAL A 60 -5.22 -10.78 1.66
CA VAL A 60 -6.29 -11.76 1.95
C VAL A 60 -7.60 -11.31 1.32
N ALA A 61 -8.48 -12.25 0.98
CA ALA A 61 -9.77 -11.95 0.37
C ALA A 61 -10.68 -11.08 1.27
N GLY A 62 -11.70 -10.49 0.66
CA GLY A 62 -12.77 -9.75 1.32
C GLY A 62 -12.56 -8.23 1.39
N PRO A 63 -13.51 -7.52 2.03
CA PRO A 63 -13.56 -6.07 2.03
C PRO A 63 -12.43 -5.45 2.85
N LYS A 64 -11.83 -4.39 2.32
CA LYS A 64 -10.70 -3.64 2.90
C LYS A 64 -11.02 -2.16 3.02
N ASN A 65 -10.59 -1.56 4.12
CA ASN A 65 -10.31 -0.12 4.18
C ASN A 65 -8.91 0.12 3.64
N VAL A 66 -8.76 1.07 2.73
CA VAL A 66 -7.49 1.35 2.05
C VAL A 66 -6.91 2.64 2.58
N SER A 67 -5.68 2.62 3.08
CA SER A 67 -4.96 3.82 3.51
C SER A 67 -3.74 4.02 2.62
N ILE A 68 -3.56 5.24 2.12
CA ILE A 68 -2.45 5.64 1.27
C ILE A 68 -1.68 6.77 1.97
N PHE A 69 -0.38 6.57 2.12
CA PHE A 69 0.54 7.51 2.72
C PHE A 69 1.58 7.91 1.68
N ALA A 70 1.92 9.19 1.64
CA ALA A 70 3.02 9.68 0.83
C ALA A 70 3.68 10.86 1.55
N THR A 71 5.00 10.88 1.49
CA THR A 71 5.80 11.96 2.08
C THR A 71 6.65 12.63 1.01
N ARG A 72 6.99 13.89 1.24
CA ARG A 72 7.91 14.64 0.38
C ARG A 72 8.95 15.35 1.22
N GLU A 73 10.12 15.58 0.66
CA GLU A 73 11.18 16.35 1.32
C GLU A 73 10.79 17.84 1.34
N THR A 74 10.99 18.50 2.48
CA THR A 74 10.57 19.90 2.71
C THR A 74 11.72 20.85 2.94
N GLY A 75 12.96 20.39 2.87
CA GLY A 75 14.14 21.20 3.16
C GLY A 75 15.44 20.51 2.76
N GLU A 76 16.54 21.16 3.11
CA GLU A 76 17.88 20.61 2.86
C GLU A 76 18.18 19.41 3.74
N VAL A 77 19.10 18.56 3.28
CA VAL A 77 19.63 17.45 4.06
C VAL A 77 20.30 18.01 5.32
N ASP A 78 19.84 17.57 6.48
CA ASP A 78 20.44 17.94 7.75
C ASP A 78 21.89 17.41 7.81
N ALA A 79 22.86 18.30 8.02
CA ALA A 79 24.28 17.96 7.99
C ALA A 79 24.73 17.03 9.14
N THR A 80 23.93 16.93 10.21
CA THR A 80 24.19 16.07 11.38
C THR A 80 23.52 14.71 11.21
N MET A 81 22.26 14.70 10.78
CA MET A 81 21.44 13.48 10.66
C MET A 81 21.60 12.79 9.30
N GLY A 82 22.09 13.51 8.29
CA GLY A 82 22.27 12.99 6.93
C GLY A 82 20.98 12.73 6.18
N VAL A 83 19.85 13.27 6.63
CA VAL A 83 18.53 13.11 6.00
C VAL A 83 17.81 14.46 5.89
N ALA A 84 17.03 14.63 4.82
CA ALA A 84 16.15 15.81 4.67
C ALA A 84 14.89 15.65 5.54
N PRO A 85 14.34 16.74 6.08
CA PRO A 85 13.03 16.71 6.72
C PRO A 85 11.95 16.32 5.70
N ARG A 86 10.95 15.57 6.16
CA ARG A 86 9.85 15.08 5.32
C ARG A 86 8.50 15.44 5.93
N GLU A 87 7.52 15.73 5.09
CA GLU A 87 6.13 15.94 5.49
C GLU A 87 5.20 15.02 4.71
N SER A 88 4.09 14.62 5.35
CA SER A 88 2.95 14.02 4.65
C SER A 88 2.18 15.10 3.91
N TYR A 89 1.86 14.87 2.64
CA TYR A 89 1.15 15.84 1.80
C TYR A 89 -0.23 15.36 1.33
N LEU A 90 -0.61 14.11 1.65
CA LEU A 90 -1.95 13.60 1.34
C LEU A 90 -2.96 14.00 2.42
N PRO A 91 -4.16 14.48 2.05
CA PRO A 91 -5.25 14.71 2.99
C PRO A 91 -5.58 13.48 3.83
N VAL A 92 -5.92 13.68 5.10
CA VAL A 92 -6.18 12.58 6.06
C VAL A 92 -7.32 11.65 5.65
N ARG A 93 -8.21 12.09 4.75
CA ARG A 93 -9.27 11.27 4.16
C ARG A 93 -8.78 10.13 3.26
N TYR A 94 -7.48 10.05 3.01
CA TYR A 94 -6.85 8.93 2.32
C TYR A 94 -6.00 8.06 3.26
N ASN A 95 -5.81 8.44 4.51
CA ASN A 95 -5.04 7.66 5.50
C ASN A 95 -5.82 7.45 6.81
N ASP A 96 -5.60 8.27 7.83
CA ASP A 96 -6.11 8.09 9.20
C ASP A 96 -7.64 8.15 9.26
N ALA A 97 -8.25 8.94 8.38
CA ALA A 97 -9.70 9.07 8.24
C ALA A 97 -10.17 8.53 6.87
N THR A 98 -9.54 7.46 6.40
CA THR A 98 -9.80 6.94 5.06
C THR A 98 -11.26 6.57 4.82
N LYS A 99 -11.73 6.87 3.61
CA LYS A 99 -12.98 6.36 3.04
C LYS A 99 -12.75 5.48 1.81
N LEU A 100 -11.49 5.25 1.45
CA LEU A 100 -11.14 4.39 0.32
C LEU A 100 -11.40 2.93 0.70
N THR A 101 -11.93 2.17 -0.25
CA THR A 101 -12.22 0.75 -0.06
C THR A 101 -11.74 -0.07 -1.26
N ALA A 102 -11.49 -1.34 -1.02
CA ALA A 102 -11.22 -2.33 -2.05
C ALA A 102 -11.84 -3.67 -1.61
N ASP A 103 -12.33 -4.47 -2.55
CA ASP A 103 -12.80 -5.82 -2.27
C ASP A 103 -11.94 -6.83 -3.01
N VAL A 104 -11.19 -7.63 -2.27
CA VAL A 104 -10.27 -8.62 -2.84
C VAL A 104 -11.05 -9.90 -3.09
N ASP A 105 -11.34 -10.18 -4.36
CA ASP A 105 -12.14 -11.33 -4.78
C ASP A 105 -11.21 -12.48 -5.25
N PRO A 106 -11.36 -13.70 -4.68
CA PRO A 106 -10.64 -14.89 -5.13
C PRO A 106 -10.76 -15.25 -6.62
N ALA A 107 -11.80 -14.77 -7.30
CA ALA A 107 -12.11 -15.06 -8.69
C ALA A 107 -11.81 -13.89 -9.65
N ALA A 108 -11.39 -12.73 -9.14
CA ALA A 108 -11.11 -11.55 -9.94
C ALA A 108 -9.60 -11.28 -10.12
N GLU A 109 -9.26 -10.38 -11.03
CA GLU A 109 -7.88 -9.92 -11.26
C GLU A 109 -7.37 -8.99 -10.14
N ASN A 110 -8.27 -8.44 -9.31
CA ASN A 110 -7.95 -7.54 -8.19
C ASN A 110 -7.06 -6.35 -8.59
N GLN A 111 -7.44 -5.66 -9.67
CA GLN A 111 -6.83 -4.42 -10.11
C GLN A 111 -7.63 -3.21 -9.64
N PHE A 112 -7.00 -2.28 -8.92
CA PHE A 112 -7.66 -1.10 -8.34
C PHE A 112 -7.05 0.21 -8.83
N VAL A 113 -7.84 1.28 -8.86
CA VAL A 113 -7.38 2.63 -9.24
C VAL A 113 -7.82 3.63 -8.17
N PHE A 114 -6.87 4.39 -7.64
CA PHE A 114 -7.08 5.38 -6.59
C PHE A 114 -6.67 6.79 -7.06
N PRO A 115 -7.61 7.57 -7.60
CA PRO A 115 -7.36 8.98 -7.92
C PRO A 115 -7.47 9.84 -6.66
N LEU A 116 -6.37 10.49 -6.29
CA LEU A 116 -6.25 11.34 -5.11
C LEU A 116 -6.13 12.81 -5.52
N THR A 117 -6.79 13.68 -4.76
CA THR A 117 -6.81 15.14 -4.97
C THR A 117 -6.65 15.85 -3.64
N SER A 118 -6.38 17.15 -3.64
CA SER A 118 -6.44 17.98 -2.43
C SER A 118 -7.89 18.42 -2.11
N GLU A 119 -8.73 18.62 -3.12
CA GLU A 119 -10.11 19.08 -2.99
C GLU A 119 -11.04 18.04 -2.34
N PRO A 120 -11.91 18.41 -1.37
CA PRO A 120 -12.78 17.50 -0.62
C PRO A 120 -13.64 16.53 -1.43
#